data_AF-A0A958PCQ1-F1
#
_entry.id   AF-A0A958PCQ1-F1
#
_cell.length_a   1.000
_cell.length_b   1.000
_cell.length_c   1.000
_cell.angle_alpha   90.00
_cell.angle_beta   90.00
_cell.angle_gamma   90.00
#
_symmetry.space_group_name_H-M   'P 1'
#
loop_
_entity.id
_entity.type
_entity.pdbx_description
1 polymer ?
#
loop_
_entity_poly.entity_id
_entity_poly.type
_entity_poly.pdbx_seq_one_letter_code
_entity_poly.pdbx_strand_id
1 'polypeptide(L)'
;MSQITRDHNRFKDIIRGRIKENFKKYIVSNDMMGKTESEYVKIPIHSIELPRFKYGPKDQGGVGQGKGDKGEAAEGEGSSAGEAGSQEGQHFLEVELSYDELAEILGEELQLPKIEPKGNKAIDVEVTKYKGRAPVGPEGLRHFKSSYKEALKRSISSGTYDPEDPIVVPIKPDFRYKSFKQEVKPKTNAVVVYMMDVSGSMGDEQKEIVRLESFWINTWLKKNYKGLETRFIIHDAAAKEVDEKTFFCTSESGGTLISSAYKLAQKIIVEDYPL
;
A
#
# COMPACT_ATOMS: atom_id res chain seq x y z
N MET A 1 21.43 16.08 -3.57
CA MET A 1 20.70 14.91 -4.12
C MET A 1 21.62 14.22 -5.11
N SER A 2 22.04 12.98 -4.85
CA SER A 2 22.94 12.21 -5.72
C SER A 2 22.32 12.02 -7.12
N GLN A 3 23.14 12.03 -8.18
CA GLN A 3 22.70 11.77 -9.56
C GLN A 3 21.94 10.43 -9.66
N ILE A 4 22.37 9.43 -8.88
CA ILE A 4 21.74 8.11 -8.79
C ILE A 4 20.30 8.21 -8.28
N THR A 5 20.03 9.03 -7.27
CA THR A 5 18.67 9.23 -6.73
C THR A 5 17.75 9.90 -7.75
N ARG A 6 18.29 10.85 -8.53
CA ARG A 6 17.54 11.54 -9.59
C ARG A 6 17.18 10.60 -10.74
N ASP A 7 18.12 9.77 -11.19
CA ASP A 7 17.88 8.81 -12.26
C ASP A 7 16.95 7.69 -11.82
N HIS A 8 17.04 7.25 -10.56
CA HIS A 8 16.12 6.28 -9.99
C HIS A 8 14.68 6.82 -9.91
N ASN A 9 14.50 8.07 -9.48
CA ASN A 9 13.17 8.71 -9.48
C ASN A 9 12.63 8.88 -10.90
N ARG A 10 13.47 9.31 -11.85
CA ARG A 10 13.10 9.41 -13.27
C ARG A 10 12.68 8.06 -13.85
N PHE A 11 13.39 6.99 -13.50
CA PHE A 11 13.04 5.63 -13.89
C PHE A 11 11.69 5.21 -13.30
N LYS A 12 11.45 5.46 -12.01
CA LYS A 12 10.15 5.22 -11.37
C LYS A 12 9.03 5.99 -12.05
N ASP A 13 9.25 7.25 -12.42
CA ASP A 13 8.24 8.07 -13.11
C ASP A 13 7.93 7.55 -14.52
N ILE A 14 8.95 7.11 -15.28
CA ILE A 14 8.78 6.50 -16.60
C ILE A 14 8.02 5.18 -16.48
N ILE A 15 8.37 4.34 -15.50
CA ILE A 15 7.66 3.09 -15.22
C ILE A 15 6.21 3.38 -14.84
N ARG A 16 5.96 4.36 -13.94
CA ARG A 16 4.62 4.77 -13.54
C ARG A 16 3.77 5.17 -14.75
N GLY A 17 4.33 5.98 -15.66
CA GLY A 17 3.66 6.35 -16.90
C GLY A 17 3.32 5.16 -17.79
N ARG A 18 4.27 4.23 -17.98
CA ARG A 18 4.06 3.04 -18.81
C ARG A 18 3.08 2.03 -18.20
N ILE A 19 3.09 1.88 -16.87
CA ILE A 19 2.13 1.05 -16.15
C ILE A 19 0.74 1.67 -16.31
N LYS A 20 0.59 2.99 -16.12
CA LYS A 20 -0.68 3.70 -16.31
C LYS A 20 -1.27 3.48 -17.71
N GLU A 21 -0.45 3.57 -18.76
CA GLU A 21 -0.92 3.30 -20.13
C GLU A 21 -1.38 1.86 -20.36
N ASN A 22 -0.83 0.90 -19.61
CA ASN A 22 -1.11 -0.53 -19.76
C ASN A 22 -1.89 -1.12 -18.58
N PHE A 23 -2.36 -0.29 -17.65
CA PHE A 23 -2.97 -0.73 -16.39
C PHE A 23 -4.20 -1.58 -16.65
N LYS A 24 -5.02 -1.18 -17.63
CA LYS A 24 -6.17 -1.96 -18.11
C LYS A 24 -5.80 -3.38 -18.56
N LYS A 25 -4.60 -3.57 -19.13
CA LYS A 25 -4.11 -4.91 -19.53
C LYS A 25 -3.63 -5.70 -18.32
N TYR A 26 -2.96 -5.05 -17.36
CA TYR A 26 -2.47 -5.67 -16.13
C TYR A 26 -3.58 -6.07 -15.16
N ILE A 27 -4.70 -5.34 -15.11
CA ILE A 27 -5.89 -5.73 -14.33
C ILE A 27 -6.50 -7.01 -14.90
N VAL A 28 -6.61 -7.11 -16.23
CA VAL A 28 -7.25 -8.25 -16.91
C VAL A 28 -6.37 -9.50 -16.88
N SER A 29 -5.04 -9.32 -16.88
CA SER A 29 -4.10 -10.42 -16.70
C SER A 29 -4.09 -10.87 -15.24
N ASN A 30 -4.74 -12.00 -14.99
CA ASN A 30 -4.95 -12.71 -13.70
C ASN A 30 -3.65 -13.09 -12.93
N ASP A 31 -2.48 -12.57 -13.31
CA ASP A 31 -1.17 -12.90 -12.76
C ASP A 31 -0.86 -12.18 -11.44
N MET A 32 -1.77 -11.30 -10.99
CA MET A 32 -1.61 -10.46 -9.80
C MET A 32 -1.98 -11.18 -8.49
N MET A 33 -2.70 -12.31 -8.54
CA MET A 33 -3.30 -12.94 -7.36
C MET A 33 -2.51 -14.15 -6.80
N GLY A 34 -1.49 -14.64 -7.51
CA GLY A 34 -0.84 -15.92 -7.20
C GLY A 34 0.39 -15.91 -6.28
N LYS A 35 0.99 -14.75 -5.98
CA LYS A 35 2.25 -14.66 -5.20
C LYS A 35 2.18 -13.63 -4.08
N THR A 36 1.21 -13.78 -3.19
CA THR A 36 1.08 -12.99 -1.96
C THR A 36 2.02 -13.51 -0.88
N GLU A 37 3.34 -13.33 -1.03
CA GLU A 37 4.30 -13.66 0.03
C GLU A 37 4.76 -12.46 0.86
N SER A 38 4.65 -11.22 0.38
CA SER A 38 4.95 -10.01 1.17
C SER A 38 4.64 -8.77 0.33
N GLU A 39 3.88 -7.80 0.86
CA GLU A 39 3.62 -6.37 0.48
C GLU A 39 3.82 -5.83 -0.96
N TYR A 40 4.16 -6.68 -1.91
CA TYR A 40 4.74 -6.38 -3.20
C TYR A 40 4.07 -7.26 -4.24
N VAL A 41 3.71 -6.64 -5.36
CA VAL A 41 3.18 -7.33 -6.53
C VAL A 41 4.22 -7.22 -7.64
N LYS A 42 4.53 -8.37 -8.25
CA LYS A 42 5.50 -8.46 -9.34
C LYS A 42 4.78 -8.28 -10.66
N ILE A 43 5.07 -7.17 -11.34
CA ILE A 43 4.55 -6.94 -12.70
C ILE A 43 5.68 -7.17 -13.71
N PRO A 44 5.53 -8.14 -14.63
CA PRO A 44 6.49 -8.30 -15.72
C PRO A 44 6.35 -7.12 -16.69
N ILE A 45 7.45 -6.40 -16.91
CA ILE A 45 7.52 -5.40 -17.96
C ILE A 45 8.34 -5.91 -19.14
N HIS A 46 7.87 -5.62 -20.35
CA HIS A 46 8.61 -5.89 -21.58
C HIS A 46 9.83 -4.97 -21.62
N SER A 47 11.02 -5.56 -21.54
CA SER A 47 12.26 -4.83 -21.81
C SER A 47 12.39 -4.63 -23.32
N ILE A 48 12.74 -3.43 -23.75
CA ILE A 48 13.22 -3.22 -25.12
C ILE A 48 14.72 -3.38 -25.02
N GLU A 49 15.25 -4.52 -25.49
CA GLU A 49 16.69 -4.67 -25.63
C GLU A 49 17.17 -3.77 -26.76
N LEU A 50 18.15 -2.91 -26.45
CA LEU A 50 18.84 -2.14 -27.48
C LEU A 50 19.55 -3.12 -28.42
N PRO A 51 19.35 -3.05 -29.74
CA PRO A 51 20.03 -3.94 -30.66
C PRO A 51 21.55 -3.75 -30.50
N ARG A 52 22.24 -4.84 -30.15
CA ARG A 52 23.70 -4.83 -30.08
C ARG A 52 24.27 -5.03 -31.47
N PHE A 53 24.98 -4.03 -31.98
CA PHE A 53 25.79 -4.21 -33.17
C PHE A 53 26.92 -5.18 -32.84
N LYS A 54 26.83 -6.43 -33.32
CA LYS A 54 27.97 -7.33 -33.37
C LYS A 54 28.83 -6.91 -34.57
N TYR A 55 30.04 -6.45 -34.31
CA TYR A 55 31.04 -6.37 -35.37
C TYR A 55 31.36 -7.81 -35.79
N GLY A 56 31.04 -8.16 -37.04
CA GLY A 56 31.55 -9.39 -37.64
C GLY A 56 33.08 -9.33 -37.62
N PRO A 57 33.77 -10.48 -37.44
CA PRO A 57 35.23 -10.52 -37.53
C PRO A 57 35.66 -9.89 -38.86
N LYS A 58 36.52 -8.87 -38.78
CA LYS A 58 37.13 -8.27 -39.96
C LYS A 58 37.89 -9.37 -40.71
N ASP A 59 37.65 -9.43 -42.01
CA ASP A 59 38.27 -10.31 -43.00
C ASP A 59 37.90 -11.81 -42.96
N GLN A 60 36.81 -12.12 -43.66
CA GLN A 60 36.90 -13.20 -44.64
C GLN A 60 36.04 -12.85 -45.85
N GLY A 61 36.70 -12.53 -46.97
CA GLY A 61 36.04 -12.36 -48.26
C GLY A 61 35.24 -13.62 -48.58
N GLY A 62 33.92 -13.49 -48.52
CA GLY A 62 32.99 -14.49 -49.05
C GLY A 62 32.96 -14.40 -50.57
N VAL A 63 34.02 -14.88 -51.21
CA VAL A 63 33.89 -15.39 -52.58
C VAL A 63 33.02 -16.64 -52.50
N GLY A 64 31.83 -16.58 -53.09
CA GLY A 64 30.97 -17.74 -53.27
C GLY A 64 31.72 -18.79 -54.08
N GLN A 65 32.34 -19.75 -53.40
CA GLN A 65 33.00 -20.88 -54.03
C GLN A 65 32.00 -22.03 -54.13
N GLY A 66 31.16 -21.93 -55.16
CA GLY A 66 30.35 -23.02 -55.68
C GLY A 66 30.22 -22.80 -57.18
N LYS A 67 30.62 -23.79 -57.99
CA LYS A 67 30.29 -23.80 -59.41
C LYS A 67 28.81 -24.15 -59.51
N GLY A 68 27.96 -23.15 -59.67
CA GLY A 68 26.55 -23.30 -60.01
C GLY A 68 26.19 -22.27 -61.07
N ASP A 69 25.63 -22.71 -62.19
CA ASP A 69 25.09 -21.81 -63.19
C ASP A 69 23.76 -21.20 -62.73
N LYS A 70 23.48 -19.98 -63.16
CA LYS A 70 22.28 -19.22 -62.74
C LYS A 70 21.00 -19.92 -63.21
N GLY A 71 20.30 -20.59 -62.28
CA GLY A 71 18.94 -21.08 -62.50
C GLY A 71 18.52 -22.32 -61.72
N GLU A 72 19.43 -23.02 -61.04
CA GLU A 72 19.08 -24.25 -60.30
C GLU A 72 18.55 -23.97 -58.89
N ALA A 73 17.32 -24.41 -58.62
CA ALA A 73 16.74 -24.43 -57.29
C ALA A 73 17.36 -25.60 -56.49
N ALA A 74 17.94 -25.29 -55.33
CA ALA A 74 18.41 -26.31 -54.41
C ALA A 74 17.20 -26.98 -53.72
N GLU A 75 16.99 -28.27 -54.01
CA GLU A 75 16.09 -29.13 -53.25
C GLU A 75 16.70 -29.42 -51.87
N GLY A 76 16.02 -28.99 -50.82
CA GLY A 76 16.31 -29.35 -49.43
C GLY A 76 15.11 -30.05 -48.82
N GLU A 77 15.14 -31.38 -48.84
CA GLU A 77 14.20 -32.23 -48.10
C GLU A 77 14.30 -31.96 -46.59
N GLY A 78 13.14 -31.80 -45.96
CA GLY A 78 13.00 -31.75 -44.51
C GLY A 78 13.05 -33.16 -43.90
N SER A 79 13.78 -33.30 -42.80
CA SER A 79 13.44 -34.25 -41.74
C SER A 79 13.99 -33.77 -40.40
N SER A 80 13.07 -33.68 -39.47
CA SER A 80 13.16 -33.17 -38.10
C SER A 80 13.97 -34.08 -37.18
N ALA A 81 14.89 -33.48 -36.43
CA ALA A 81 15.24 -33.90 -35.07
C ALA A 81 15.47 -32.61 -34.27
N GLY A 82 14.60 -32.34 -33.30
CA GLY A 82 14.59 -31.08 -32.56
C GLY A 82 15.85 -30.91 -31.70
N GLU A 83 16.73 -30.00 -32.11
CA GLU A 83 17.64 -29.34 -31.19
C GLU A 83 16.82 -28.37 -30.33
N ALA A 84 16.87 -28.56 -29.01
CA ALA A 84 16.31 -27.63 -28.05
C ALA A 84 16.87 -26.22 -28.32
N GLY A 85 15.98 -25.27 -28.55
CA GLY A 85 16.35 -23.91 -28.93
C GLY A 85 17.31 -23.29 -27.91
N SER A 86 18.52 -22.94 -28.36
CA SER A 86 19.48 -22.11 -27.61
C SER A 86 19.12 -20.62 -27.63
N GLN A 87 17.82 -20.30 -27.61
CA GLN A 87 17.36 -18.94 -27.37
C GLN A 87 17.24 -18.78 -25.87
N GLU A 88 18.08 -17.91 -25.29
CA GLU A 88 17.87 -17.43 -23.92
C GLU A 88 16.43 -16.94 -23.81
N GLY A 89 15.68 -17.48 -22.83
CA GLY A 89 14.31 -17.07 -22.59
C GLY A 89 14.24 -15.55 -22.42
N GLN A 90 13.17 -14.92 -22.92
CA GLN A 90 12.99 -13.48 -22.78
C GLN A 90 13.14 -13.08 -21.31
N HIS A 91 14.19 -12.32 -21.00
CA HIS A 91 14.41 -11.79 -19.66
C HIS A 91 13.41 -10.66 -19.43
N PHE A 92 12.24 -11.01 -18.90
CA PHE A 92 11.29 -10.03 -18.38
C PHE A 92 11.92 -9.34 -17.19
N LEU A 93 11.97 -8.01 -17.21
CA LEU A 93 12.32 -7.26 -16.01
C LEU A 93 11.09 -7.32 -15.08
N GLU A 94 11.21 -8.04 -13.97
CA GLU A 94 10.20 -8.04 -12.92
C GLU A 94 10.38 -6.77 -12.09
N VAL A 95 9.37 -5.90 -12.08
CA VAL A 95 9.33 -4.75 -11.17
C VAL A 95 8.44 -5.12 -9.99
N GLU A 96 9.00 -5.04 -8.79
CA GLU A 96 8.26 -5.17 -7.53
C GLU A 96 7.61 -3.81 -7.20
N LEU A 97 6.29 -3.75 -7.20
CA LEU A 97 5.52 -2.57 -6.79
C LEU A 97 4.87 -2.82 -5.45
N SER A 98 4.91 -1.84 -4.55
CA SER A 98 4.15 -1.95 -3.30
C SER A 98 2.66 -1.77 -3.53
N TYR A 99 1.83 -2.32 -2.63
CA TYR A 99 0.37 -2.06 -2.63
C TYR A 99 0.04 -0.57 -2.59
N ASP A 100 0.85 0.22 -1.87
CA ASP A 100 0.69 1.67 -1.81
C ASP A 100 0.93 2.31 -3.18
N GLU A 101 2.01 1.95 -3.88
CA GLU A 101 2.31 2.49 -5.21
C GLU A 101 1.21 2.10 -6.22
N LEU A 102 0.70 0.87 -6.16
CA LEU A 102 -0.41 0.40 -7.01
C LEU A 102 -1.70 1.18 -6.78
N ALA A 103 -2.10 1.40 -5.53
CA ALA A 103 -3.30 2.16 -5.21
C ALA A 103 -3.17 3.66 -5.58
N GLU A 104 -1.94 4.19 -5.62
CA GLU A 104 -1.65 5.52 -6.16
C GLU A 104 -1.90 5.59 -7.66
N ILE A 105 -1.36 4.62 -8.41
CA ILE A 105 -1.55 4.53 -9.87
C ILE A 105 -3.04 4.39 -10.20
N LEU A 106 -3.74 3.49 -9.50
CA LEU A 106 -5.18 3.30 -9.66
C LEU A 106 -5.98 4.57 -9.37
N GLY A 107 -5.66 5.27 -8.28
CA GLY A 107 -6.33 6.52 -7.90
C GLY A 107 -6.14 7.63 -8.95
N GLU A 108 -4.93 7.73 -9.52
CA GLU A 108 -4.63 8.69 -10.59
C GLU A 108 -5.31 8.35 -11.92
N GLU A 109 -5.45 7.07 -12.24
CA GLU A 109 -6.06 6.62 -13.51
C GLU A 109 -7.58 6.76 -13.48
N LEU A 110 -8.21 6.36 -12.38
CA LEU A 110 -9.65 6.51 -12.18
C LEU A 110 -10.07 7.93 -11.78
N GLN A 111 -9.12 8.87 -11.69
CA GLN A 111 -9.34 10.25 -11.24
C GLN A 111 -10.14 10.33 -9.94
N LEU A 112 -9.92 9.38 -9.03
CA LEU A 112 -10.70 9.30 -7.81
C LEU A 112 -10.36 10.51 -6.93
N PRO A 113 -11.36 11.25 -6.42
CA PRO A 113 -11.10 12.39 -5.56
C PRO A 113 -10.37 11.91 -4.31
N LYS A 114 -9.33 12.62 -3.90
CA LYS A 114 -8.70 12.39 -2.61
C LYS A 114 -9.75 12.62 -1.54
N ILE A 115 -10.15 11.56 -0.85
CA ILE A 115 -11.23 11.65 0.12
C ILE A 115 -10.71 12.48 1.29
N GLU A 116 -11.25 13.69 1.45
CA GLU A 116 -10.94 14.53 2.58
C GLU A 116 -11.52 13.89 3.85
N PRO A 117 -10.74 13.77 4.94
CA PRO A 117 -11.23 13.16 6.17
C PRO A 117 -12.41 13.99 6.73
N LYS A 118 -13.63 13.47 6.58
CA LYS A 118 -14.86 14.08 7.08
C LYS A 118 -14.97 13.90 8.60
N GLY A 119 -14.16 14.65 9.34
CA GLY A 119 -14.28 14.80 10.78
C GLY A 119 -14.01 13.53 11.59
N ASN A 120 -13.50 13.73 12.81
CA ASN A 120 -13.13 12.63 13.68
C ASN A 120 -14.35 12.11 14.46
N LYS A 121 -15.02 11.08 13.95
CA LYS A 121 -15.89 10.19 14.74
C LYS A 121 -15.07 8.91 15.01
N ALA A 122 -14.17 8.90 16.00
CA ALA A 122 -14.39 8.56 17.41
C ALA A 122 -14.06 7.08 17.71
N ILE A 123 -12.75 6.79 17.83
CA ILE A 123 -12.08 5.88 18.78
C ILE A 123 -10.67 6.45 19.06
N ASP A 124 -10.14 6.14 20.23
CA ASP A 124 -9.14 6.89 20.99
C ASP A 124 -7.69 6.53 20.62
N VAL A 125 -6.93 7.49 20.09
CA VAL A 125 -5.45 7.37 19.98
C VAL A 125 -4.78 8.29 20.98
N GLU A 126 -3.89 7.72 21.80
CA GLU A 126 -3.08 8.46 22.76
C GLU A 126 -2.05 9.33 22.05
N VAL A 127 -2.31 10.64 21.98
CA VAL A 127 -1.31 11.59 21.52
C VAL A 127 -0.72 12.31 22.72
N THR A 128 0.58 12.09 22.95
CA THR A 128 1.32 12.75 24.02
C THR A 128 1.49 14.24 23.69
N LYS A 129 0.82 15.12 24.45
CA LYS A 129 1.05 16.57 24.38
C LYS A 129 1.62 17.11 25.68
N TYR A 130 2.59 18.01 25.57
CA TYR A 130 3.20 18.71 26.70
C TYR A 130 2.36 19.92 27.14
N LYS A 131 1.20 19.67 27.77
CA LYS A 131 0.31 20.72 28.30
C LYS A 131 0.25 20.80 29.82
N GLY A 132 0.66 19.75 30.53
CA GLY A 132 0.62 19.73 32.00
C GLY A 132 1.73 20.56 32.64
N ARG A 133 1.62 20.80 33.95
CA ARG A 133 2.65 21.47 34.75
C ARG A 133 2.98 20.62 35.97
N ALA A 134 4.25 20.29 36.16
CA ALA A 134 4.75 19.58 37.33
C ALA A 134 5.73 20.46 38.12
N PRO A 135 5.84 20.29 39.45
CA PRO A 135 6.81 21.01 40.28
C PRO A 135 8.26 20.55 40.05
N VAL A 136 8.46 19.34 39.51
CA VAL A 136 9.78 18.76 39.25
C VAL A 136 9.83 18.22 37.81
N GLY A 137 10.96 18.38 37.14
CA GLY A 137 11.17 17.88 35.79
C GLY A 137 12.55 18.26 35.23
N PRO A 138 12.87 17.84 34.00
CA PRO A 138 14.13 18.19 33.33
C PRO A 138 14.24 19.69 33.04
N GLU A 139 15.42 20.30 33.21
CA GLU A 139 15.63 21.73 32.98
C GLU A 139 15.21 22.21 31.58
N GLY A 140 15.35 21.37 30.55
CA GLY A 140 14.91 21.68 29.19
C GLY A 140 13.38 21.86 29.03
N LEU A 141 12.58 21.32 29.96
CA LEU A 141 11.12 21.46 29.97
C LEU A 141 10.63 22.53 30.95
N ARG A 142 11.53 23.32 31.55
CA ARG A 142 11.16 24.36 32.51
C ARG A 142 10.35 25.47 31.85
N HIS A 143 9.22 25.83 32.47
CA HIS A 143 8.33 26.87 31.98
C HIS A 143 8.56 28.19 32.71
N PHE A 144 9.53 28.99 32.24
CA PHE A 144 9.98 30.25 32.86
C PHE A 144 8.86 31.16 33.36
N LYS A 145 7.86 31.49 32.53
CA LYS A 145 6.75 32.37 32.91
C LYS A 145 5.90 31.83 34.07
N SER A 146 5.75 30.50 34.17
CA SER A 146 4.96 29.89 35.24
C SER A 146 5.78 29.82 36.53
N SER A 147 7.08 29.50 36.42
CA SER A 147 7.99 29.54 37.56
C SER A 147 8.10 30.94 38.17
N TYR A 148 8.21 31.96 37.32
CA TYR A 148 8.26 33.34 37.76
C TYR A 148 6.94 33.79 38.43
N LYS A 149 5.79 33.35 37.91
CA LYS A 149 4.49 33.64 38.52
C LYS A 149 4.35 33.00 39.92
N GLU A 150 4.84 31.78 40.11
CA GLU A 150 4.84 31.13 41.41
C GLU A 150 5.81 31.80 42.38
N ALA A 151 7.00 32.21 41.90
CA ALA A 151 7.94 32.99 42.69
C ALA A 151 7.34 34.33 43.15
N LEU A 152 6.60 35.02 42.26
CA LEU A 152 5.91 36.27 42.58
C LEU A 152 4.78 36.04 43.60
N LYS A 153 3.98 34.97 43.44
CA LYS A 153 2.95 34.63 44.44
C LYS A 153 3.57 34.37 45.81
N ARG A 154 4.69 33.64 45.85
CA ARG A 154 5.44 33.38 47.08
C ARG A 154 5.94 34.69 47.69
N SER A 155 6.59 35.56 46.92
CA SER A 155 7.14 36.82 47.43
C SER A 155 6.07 37.74 48.01
N ILE A 156 4.90 37.81 47.36
CA ILE A 156 3.73 38.55 47.87
C ILE A 156 3.22 37.90 49.17
N SER A 157 3.08 36.57 49.19
CA SER A 157 2.57 35.85 50.37
C SER A 157 3.51 35.92 51.57
N SER A 158 4.83 35.97 51.35
CA SER A 158 5.84 36.16 52.39
C SER A 158 6.00 37.61 52.83
N GLY A 159 5.31 38.56 52.19
CA GLY A 159 5.43 39.99 52.48
C GLY A 159 6.80 40.60 52.13
N THR A 160 7.61 39.88 51.36
CA THR A 160 8.97 40.31 50.93
C THR A 160 8.94 40.97 49.56
N TYR A 161 7.77 41.34 49.07
CA TYR A 161 7.58 41.95 47.76
C TYR A 161 7.38 43.44 47.93
N ASP A 162 8.38 44.21 47.48
CA ASP A 162 8.29 45.66 47.42
C ASP A 162 7.76 46.09 46.03
N PRO A 163 6.63 46.83 45.97
CA PRO A 163 6.10 47.32 44.69
C PRO A 163 7.01 48.31 43.97
N GLU A 164 7.80 49.07 44.72
CA GLU A 164 8.71 50.09 44.20
C GLU A 164 10.04 49.49 43.67
N ASP A 165 10.41 48.29 44.12
CA ASP A 165 11.56 47.53 43.61
C ASP A 165 11.24 46.02 43.51
N PRO A 166 10.57 45.58 42.42
CA PRO A 166 10.05 44.24 42.31
C PRO A 166 11.14 43.22 41.92
N ILE A 167 12.03 42.90 42.86
CA ILE A 167 13.03 41.84 42.69
C ILE A 167 12.40 40.48 43.06
N VAL A 168 12.10 39.68 42.03
CA VAL A 168 11.58 38.32 42.20
C VAL A 168 12.58 37.32 41.67
N VAL A 169 13.24 36.62 42.58
CA VAL A 169 14.17 35.52 42.25
C VAL A 169 13.46 34.17 42.44
N PRO A 170 13.23 33.40 41.36
CA PRO A 170 12.65 32.07 41.47
C PRO A 170 13.62 31.10 42.16
N ILE A 171 13.13 30.42 43.21
CA ILE A 171 13.87 29.35 43.89
C ILE A 171 13.39 27.97 43.41
N LYS A 172 14.14 26.90 43.74
CA LYS A 172 13.81 25.52 43.30
C LYS A 172 12.33 25.12 43.53
N PRO A 173 11.70 25.44 44.68
CA PRO A 173 10.27 25.16 44.91
C PRO A 173 9.30 25.85 43.94
N ASP A 174 9.70 26.99 43.37
CA ASP A 174 8.87 27.78 42.45
C ASP A 174 8.93 27.23 41.02
N PHE A 175 9.88 26.33 40.72
CA PHE A 175 10.04 25.82 39.37
C PHE A 175 8.81 25.01 38.94
N ARG A 176 8.38 25.26 37.71
CA ARG A 176 7.31 24.52 37.04
C ARG A 176 7.82 24.02 35.70
N TYR A 177 7.62 22.74 35.45
CA TYR A 177 8.07 22.04 34.26
C TYR A 177 6.85 21.61 33.43
N LYS A 178 6.99 21.58 32.11
CA LYS A 178 5.96 21.05 31.22
C LYS A 178 5.88 19.54 31.45
N SER A 179 4.75 19.06 31.96
CA SER A 179 4.45 17.64 32.01
C SER A 179 3.68 17.22 30.76
N PHE A 180 3.91 15.99 30.32
CA PHE A 180 3.09 15.37 29.30
C PHE A 180 1.74 15.01 29.94
N LYS A 181 0.66 15.32 29.22
CA LYS A 181 -0.66 14.76 29.48
C LYS A 181 -1.06 14.04 28.20
N GLN A 182 -1.49 12.80 28.33
CA GLN A 182 -2.08 12.08 27.21
C GLN A 182 -3.42 12.78 26.90
N GLU A 183 -3.50 13.39 25.72
CA GLU A 183 -4.77 13.85 25.16
C GLU A 183 -5.18 12.82 24.12
N VAL A 184 -6.33 12.21 24.35
CA VAL A 184 -6.95 11.33 23.38
C VAL A 184 -7.44 12.18 22.20
N LYS A 185 -6.95 11.89 21.00
CA LYS A 185 -7.48 12.48 19.76
C LYS A 185 -8.31 11.43 19.03
N PRO A 186 -9.54 11.77 18.60
CA PRO A 186 -10.38 10.81 17.88
C PRO A 186 -9.78 10.47 16.51
N LYS A 187 -9.68 9.18 16.21
CA LYS A 187 -9.42 8.59 14.90
C LYS A 187 -10.68 7.84 14.46
N THR A 188 -10.94 7.73 13.16
CA THR A 188 -12.15 7.09 12.62
C THR A 188 -11.88 5.59 12.41
N ASN A 189 -12.59 4.71 13.13
CA ASN A 189 -12.60 3.28 12.83
C ASN A 189 -13.88 2.97 12.04
N ALA A 190 -13.72 2.41 10.84
CA ALA A 190 -14.82 1.93 10.02
C ALA A 190 -14.63 0.44 9.77
N VAL A 191 -15.72 -0.30 9.78
CA VAL A 191 -15.73 -1.74 9.48
C VAL A 191 -16.29 -1.93 8.08
N VAL A 192 -15.57 -2.66 7.24
CA VAL A 192 -16.00 -3.03 5.89
C VAL A 192 -16.19 -4.54 5.85
N VAL A 193 -17.39 -4.97 5.52
CA VAL A 193 -17.75 -6.38 5.41
C VAL A 193 -17.91 -6.73 3.94
N TYR A 194 -17.01 -7.58 3.44
CA TYR A 194 -17.09 -8.14 2.09
C TYR A 194 -17.92 -9.42 2.14
N MET A 195 -18.94 -9.51 1.29
CA MET A 195 -19.77 -10.69 1.13
C MET A 195 -19.70 -11.14 -0.32
N MET A 196 -19.25 -12.37 -0.57
CA MET A 196 -19.13 -12.95 -1.91
C MET A 196 -20.02 -14.19 -2.04
N ASP A 197 -20.73 -14.28 -3.16
CA ASP A 197 -21.45 -15.48 -3.54
C ASP A 197 -20.48 -16.44 -4.26
N VAL A 198 -20.37 -17.66 -3.76
CA VAL A 198 -19.51 -18.71 -4.33
C VAL A 198 -20.35 -19.83 -4.94
N SER A 199 -21.67 -19.60 -5.08
CA SER A 199 -22.59 -20.57 -5.66
C SER A 199 -22.24 -20.96 -7.10
N GLY A 200 -22.76 -22.12 -7.52
CA GLY A 200 -22.56 -22.64 -8.87
C GLY A 200 -23.21 -21.79 -9.98
N SER A 201 -24.13 -20.88 -9.64
CA SER A 201 -24.70 -19.94 -10.61
C SER A 201 -23.74 -18.82 -11.02
N MET A 202 -22.72 -18.54 -10.21
CA MET A 202 -21.64 -17.65 -10.61
C MET A 202 -20.62 -18.41 -11.43
N GLY A 203 -20.47 -18.05 -12.70
CA GLY A 203 -19.43 -18.60 -13.55
C GLY A 203 -18.03 -18.24 -13.05
N ASP A 204 -17.01 -19.00 -13.47
CA ASP A 204 -15.63 -18.79 -13.03
C ASP A 204 -15.14 -17.37 -13.38
N GLU A 205 -15.47 -16.86 -14.57
CA GLU A 205 -15.17 -15.49 -14.99
C GLU A 205 -15.80 -14.43 -14.08
N GLN A 206 -17.05 -14.65 -13.63
CA GLN A 206 -17.74 -13.72 -12.75
C GLN A 206 -17.13 -13.73 -11.35
N LYS A 207 -16.74 -14.90 -10.84
CA LYS A 207 -16.04 -15.03 -9.57
C LYS A 207 -14.69 -14.31 -9.62
N GLU A 208 -13.96 -14.44 -10.72
CA GLU A 208 -12.70 -13.72 -10.93
C GLU A 208 -12.88 -12.20 -10.93
N ILE A 209 -13.89 -11.68 -11.64
CA ILE A 209 -14.19 -10.24 -11.68
C ILE A 209 -14.51 -9.72 -10.26
N VAL A 210 -15.37 -10.40 -9.51
CA VAL A 210 -15.75 -9.97 -8.15
C VAL A 210 -14.55 -10.03 -7.19
N ARG A 211 -13.68 -11.04 -7.30
CA ARG A 211 -12.44 -11.11 -6.52
C ARG A 211 -11.50 -9.95 -6.85
N LEU A 212 -11.34 -9.63 -8.12
CA LEU A 212 -10.51 -8.53 -8.58
C LEU A 212 -11.04 -7.18 -8.08
N GLU A 213 -12.35 -6.94 -8.22
CA GLU A 213 -13.01 -5.73 -7.74
C GLU A 213 -12.86 -5.57 -6.23
N SER A 214 -13.16 -6.61 -5.46
CA SER A 214 -13.05 -6.59 -4.00
C SER A 214 -11.60 -6.37 -3.54
N PHE A 215 -10.62 -6.97 -4.22
CA PHE A 215 -9.20 -6.74 -3.98
C PHE A 215 -8.80 -5.27 -4.19
N TRP A 216 -9.20 -4.67 -5.31
CA TRP A 216 -8.86 -3.27 -5.61
C TRP A 216 -9.55 -2.30 -4.65
N ILE A 217 -10.82 -2.54 -4.31
CA ILE A 217 -11.54 -1.73 -3.33
C ILE A 217 -10.87 -1.83 -1.96
N ASN A 218 -10.51 -3.04 -1.53
CA ASN A 218 -9.83 -3.26 -0.25
C ASN A 218 -8.47 -2.54 -0.19
N THR A 219 -7.66 -2.69 -1.24
CA THR A 219 -6.35 -2.02 -1.36
C THR A 219 -6.51 -0.49 -1.33
N TRP A 220 -7.49 0.05 -2.05
CA TRP A 220 -7.75 1.49 -2.08
C TRP A 220 -8.26 2.01 -0.72
N LEU A 221 -9.14 1.29 -0.03
CA LEU A 221 -9.66 1.69 1.27
C LEU A 221 -8.59 1.61 2.37
N LYS A 222 -7.79 0.53 2.42
CA LYS A 222 -6.67 0.37 3.37
C LYS A 222 -5.66 1.52 3.22
N LYS A 223 -5.40 1.98 1.99
CA LYS A 223 -4.50 3.11 1.74
C LYS A 223 -5.06 4.45 2.27
N ASN A 224 -6.33 4.74 2.03
CA ASN A 224 -6.91 6.05 2.38
C ASN A 224 -7.32 6.15 3.85
N TYR A 225 -7.73 5.04 4.48
CA TYR A 225 -8.26 5.01 5.84
C TYR A 225 -7.38 4.21 6.79
N LYS A 226 -6.75 4.90 7.74
CA LYS A 226 -5.96 4.27 8.81
C LYS A 226 -6.89 3.85 9.94
N GLY A 227 -6.98 2.55 10.22
CA GLY A 227 -7.88 1.98 11.23
C GLY A 227 -9.16 1.35 10.66
N LEU A 228 -9.12 0.96 9.38
CA LEU A 228 -10.18 0.17 8.75
C LEU A 228 -10.07 -1.28 9.21
N GLU A 229 -11.15 -1.87 9.69
CA GLU A 229 -11.25 -3.31 9.93
C GLU A 229 -12.03 -3.97 8.79
N THR A 230 -11.49 -5.04 8.22
CA THR A 230 -12.07 -5.72 7.07
C THR A 230 -12.44 -7.15 7.45
N ARG A 231 -13.70 -7.52 7.21
CA ARG A 231 -14.22 -8.87 7.44
C ARG A 231 -14.66 -9.48 6.11
N PHE A 232 -14.37 -10.76 5.90
CA PHE A 232 -14.70 -11.47 4.67
C PHE A 232 -15.66 -12.60 4.95
N ILE A 233 -16.76 -12.63 4.21
CA ILE A 233 -17.81 -13.64 4.29
C ILE A 233 -17.98 -14.24 2.90
N ILE A 234 -17.90 -15.56 2.82
CA ILE A 234 -18.34 -16.31 1.65
C ILE A 234 -19.67 -16.97 1.96
N HIS A 235 -20.53 -17.06 0.96
CA HIS A 235 -21.77 -17.80 1.08
C HIS A 235 -22.02 -18.67 -0.13
N ASP A 236 -22.51 -19.88 0.16
CA ASP A 236 -23.11 -20.79 -0.80
C ASP A 236 -24.51 -21.15 -0.30
N ALA A 237 -24.73 -22.38 0.17
CA ALA A 237 -25.87 -22.77 1.00
C ALA A 237 -25.73 -22.32 2.46
N ALA A 238 -24.49 -22.15 2.95
CA ALA A 238 -24.18 -21.67 4.30
C ALA A 238 -23.16 -20.53 4.24
N ALA A 239 -23.32 -19.54 5.12
CA ALA A 239 -22.37 -18.45 5.24
C ALA A 239 -21.23 -18.81 6.20
N LYS A 240 -20.00 -18.50 5.82
CA LYS A 240 -18.80 -18.67 6.66
C LYS A 240 -17.97 -17.40 6.62
N GLU A 241 -17.44 -17.02 7.78
CA GLU A 241 -16.38 -16.03 7.88
C GLU A 241 -15.06 -16.69 7.49
N VAL A 242 -14.27 -16.01 6.67
CA VAL A 242 -13.01 -16.52 6.14
C VAL A 242 -11.91 -15.46 6.20
N ASP A 243 -10.66 -15.92 6.18
CA ASP A 243 -9.51 -15.04 6.07
C ASP A 243 -9.36 -14.44 4.67
N GLU A 244 -8.60 -13.34 4.56
CA GLU A 244 -8.34 -12.63 3.30
C GLU A 244 -7.78 -13.56 2.21
N LYS A 245 -6.83 -14.44 2.55
CA LYS A 245 -6.24 -15.40 1.60
C LYS A 245 -7.26 -16.41 1.10
N THR A 246 -8.10 -16.91 2.01
CA THR A 246 -9.15 -17.87 1.69
C THR A 246 -10.20 -17.22 0.81
N PHE A 247 -10.62 -16.00 1.10
CA PHE A 247 -11.57 -15.24 0.29
C PHE A 247 -11.14 -15.11 -1.18
N PHE A 248 -9.86 -14.86 -1.43
CA PHE A 248 -9.34 -14.68 -2.80
C PHE A 248 -8.98 -15.99 -3.52
N CYS A 249 -8.67 -17.07 -2.81
CA CYS A 249 -8.24 -18.33 -3.42
C CYS A 249 -9.32 -19.43 -3.47
N THR A 250 -10.47 -19.25 -2.80
CA THR A 250 -11.46 -20.35 -2.66
C THR A 250 -12.24 -20.60 -3.95
N SER A 251 -12.23 -21.85 -4.41
CA SER A 251 -13.07 -22.37 -5.49
C SER A 251 -14.13 -23.32 -4.92
N GLU A 252 -15.20 -22.78 -4.36
CA GLU A 252 -16.35 -23.59 -3.93
C GLU A 252 -17.45 -23.57 -5.00
N SER A 253 -18.23 -24.64 -5.04
CA SER A 253 -19.38 -24.83 -5.92
C SER A 253 -20.49 -25.42 -5.07
N GLY A 254 -21.52 -24.62 -4.80
CA GLY A 254 -22.64 -24.97 -3.93
C GLY A 254 -23.94 -24.32 -4.38
N GLY A 255 -25.00 -24.53 -3.60
CA GLY A 255 -26.28 -23.84 -3.80
C GLY A 255 -26.20 -22.35 -3.48
N THR A 256 -27.29 -21.60 -3.68
CA THR A 256 -27.35 -20.15 -3.44
C THR A 256 -28.38 -19.83 -2.36
N LEU A 257 -27.95 -19.34 -1.20
CA LEU A 257 -28.83 -18.81 -0.16
C LEU A 257 -28.29 -17.50 0.44
N ILE A 258 -28.59 -16.39 -0.23
CA ILE A 258 -28.14 -15.02 0.13
C ILE A 258 -28.50 -14.63 1.57
N SER A 259 -29.66 -15.10 2.07
CA SER A 259 -30.10 -14.76 3.43
C SER A 259 -29.17 -15.27 4.54
N SER A 260 -28.35 -16.29 4.27
CA SER A 260 -27.35 -16.79 5.22
C SER A 260 -26.25 -15.76 5.48
N ALA A 261 -25.79 -15.07 4.43
CA ALA A 261 -24.70 -14.09 4.51
C ALA A 261 -25.08 -12.89 5.40
N TYR A 262 -26.26 -12.32 5.17
CA TYR A 262 -26.73 -11.17 5.96
C TYR A 262 -26.98 -11.51 7.42
N LYS A 263 -27.46 -12.73 7.73
CA LYS A 263 -27.63 -13.18 9.12
C LYS A 263 -26.28 -13.31 9.83
N LEU A 264 -25.27 -13.85 9.15
CA LEU A 264 -23.92 -13.95 9.70
C LEU A 264 -23.30 -12.56 9.88
N ALA A 265 -23.42 -11.68 8.88
CA ALA A 265 -22.93 -10.31 8.98
C ALA A 265 -23.59 -9.54 10.14
N GLN A 266 -24.91 -9.68 10.31
CA GLN A 266 -25.62 -9.08 11.44
C GLN A 266 -25.12 -9.64 12.78
N LYS A 267 -24.87 -10.95 12.87
CA LYS A 267 -24.32 -11.56 14.07
C LYS A 267 -22.94 -11.00 14.42
N ILE A 268 -22.03 -10.92 13.44
CA ILE A 268 -20.69 -10.34 13.60
C ILE A 268 -20.78 -8.88 14.07
N ILE A 269 -21.67 -8.09 13.46
CA ILE A 269 -21.86 -6.69 13.85
C ILE A 269 -22.31 -6.57 15.31
N VAL A 270 -23.27 -7.38 15.75
CA VAL A 270 -23.79 -7.32 17.12
C VAL A 270 -22.78 -7.82 18.16
N GLU A 271 -22.00 -8.85 17.82
CA GLU A 271 -21.05 -9.50 18.73
C GLU A 271 -19.74 -8.71 18.88
N ASP A 272 -19.15 -8.29 17.77
CA ASP A 272 -17.82 -7.66 17.74
C ASP A 272 -17.89 -6.13 17.80
N TYR A 273 -19.01 -5.53 17.37
CA TYR A 273 -19.15 -4.08 17.24
C TYR A 273 -20.44 -3.55 17.87
N PRO A 274 -20.62 -3.67 19.20
CA PRO A 274 -21.75 -3.06 19.88
C PRO A 274 -21.69 -1.53 19.71
N LEU A 275 -22.76 -0.97 19.14
CA LEU A 275 -22.96 0.47 18.94
C LEU A 275 -23.23 1.22 20.25
#